data_AF-A0A256YTC4-F1
#
_entry.id   AF-A0A256YTC4-F1
#
_cell.length_a   1.000
_cell.length_b   1.000
_cell.length_c   1.000
_cell.angle_alpha   90.00
_cell.angle_beta   90.00
_cell.angle_gamma   90.00
#
_symmetry.space_group_name_H-M   'P 1'
#
loop_
_entity.id
_entity.type
_entity.pdbx_description
1 polymer ?
#
loop_
_entity_poly.entity_id
_entity_poly.type
_entity_poly.pdbx_seq_one_letter_code
_entity_poly.pdbx_strand_id
1 'polypeptide(L)'
;MIRIMEACGTHTQTISRYGLRSILDVEFVSGPGCPVCVCDIRDIDSAIELAKNKDIILTTFGDMYRVPGSRYSLSNYKNVRIVYDVYESLNIAKKTNKEVVHFSIGFETTIPSISYVIKNCTLKNFSIIPANLLFLKGFEYLLPKIDVDGFICPGHVSAITGSKPYEKLVRLVNKPMVICGFEPEDIIKGADTIKKQIKNGISKVETEYNDAVDREGNKIAQNLINEIFEPCDKIWRGIGKIKNSGLKLKKKFEKYDAIKKFDVSTENVKENKNCICGKIMSGKAKPKNCKLFKKICNPIHPIGPCMVSSEGACNIAFKYGEN
;
A
#
# COMPACT_ATOMS: atom_id res chain seq x y z
N MET A 1 -6.53 -21.90 -18.22
CA MET A 1 -5.51 -20.84 -18.27
C MET A 1 -5.05 -20.58 -16.85
N ILE A 2 -3.74 -20.54 -16.60
CA ILE A 2 -3.19 -20.32 -15.26
C ILE A 2 -3.43 -18.87 -14.84
N ARG A 3 -3.94 -18.67 -13.63
CA ARG A 3 -4.27 -17.36 -13.07
C ARG A 3 -3.21 -16.99 -12.05
N ILE A 4 -2.54 -15.84 -12.24
CA ILE A 4 -1.46 -15.38 -11.38
C ILE A 4 -1.85 -14.05 -10.77
N MET A 5 -1.83 -13.95 -9.44
CA MET A 5 -2.00 -12.66 -8.78
C MET A 5 -0.66 -11.96 -8.64
N GLU A 6 -0.56 -10.75 -9.18
CA GLU A 6 0.50 -9.81 -8.82
C GLU A 6 0.01 -8.96 -7.64
N ALA A 7 0.86 -8.78 -6.62
CA ALA A 7 0.46 -8.11 -5.39
C ALA A 7 1.28 -6.82 -5.15
N CYS A 8 1.61 -6.09 -6.21
CA CYS A 8 2.37 -4.85 -6.15
C CYS A 8 1.95 -3.90 -7.28
N GLY A 9 1.58 -2.66 -6.96
CA GLY A 9 1.18 -1.69 -7.98
C GLY A 9 2.23 -1.45 -9.06
N THR A 10 3.52 -1.50 -8.71
CA THR A 10 4.62 -1.41 -9.69
C THR A 10 4.65 -2.62 -10.63
N HIS A 11 4.39 -3.84 -10.15
CA HIS A 11 4.23 -5.00 -11.02
C HIS A 11 3.02 -4.84 -11.94
N THR A 12 1.88 -4.38 -11.41
CA THR A 12 0.70 -4.04 -12.23
C THR A 12 1.07 -3.08 -13.35
N GLN A 13 1.86 -2.05 -13.03
CA GLN A 13 2.30 -1.03 -13.97
C GLN A 13 3.22 -1.61 -15.04
N THR A 14 4.23 -2.40 -14.68
CA THR A 14 5.14 -3.05 -15.63
C THR A 14 4.36 -3.98 -16.56
N ILE A 15 3.49 -4.84 -16.02
CA ILE A 15 2.68 -5.77 -16.83
C ILE A 15 1.84 -5.01 -17.88
N SER A 16 1.26 -3.89 -17.49
CA SER A 16 0.41 -3.08 -18.39
C SER A 16 1.23 -2.29 -19.40
N ARG A 17 2.34 -1.66 -18.95
CA ARG A 17 3.22 -0.82 -19.78
C ARG A 17 3.87 -1.62 -20.92
N TYR A 18 4.29 -2.85 -20.62
CA TYR A 18 4.95 -3.72 -21.59
C TYR A 18 4.00 -4.73 -22.25
N GLY A 19 2.69 -4.62 -22.00
CA GLY A 19 1.69 -5.47 -22.66
C GLY A 19 1.79 -6.96 -22.32
N LEU A 20 2.38 -7.32 -21.17
CA LEU A 20 2.66 -8.71 -20.79
C LEU A 20 1.39 -9.58 -20.72
N ARG A 21 0.22 -8.98 -20.44
CA ARG A 21 -1.10 -9.64 -20.50
C ARG A 21 -1.44 -10.23 -21.87
N SER A 22 -0.90 -9.67 -22.95
CA SER A 22 -1.15 -10.14 -24.32
C SER A 22 -0.10 -11.11 -24.81
N ILE A 23 1.06 -11.17 -24.14
CA ILE A 23 2.24 -11.94 -24.56
C ILE A 23 2.31 -13.27 -23.83
N LEU A 24 1.97 -13.27 -22.54
CA LEU A 24 2.07 -14.46 -21.69
C LEU A 24 0.74 -15.23 -21.65
N ASP A 25 0.82 -16.56 -21.72
CA ASP A 25 -0.32 -17.47 -21.56
C ASP A 25 -0.73 -17.64 -20.08
N VAL A 26 -0.96 -16.51 -19.40
CA VAL A 26 -1.43 -16.45 -18.01
C VAL A 26 -2.43 -15.31 -17.86
N GLU A 27 -3.41 -15.50 -16.98
CA GLU A 27 -4.31 -14.41 -16.58
C GLU A 27 -3.73 -13.69 -15.36
N PHE A 28 -3.28 -12.44 -15.54
CA PHE A 28 -2.88 -11.60 -14.41
C PHE A 28 -4.08 -11.02 -13.66
N VAL A 29 -4.07 -11.19 -12.33
CA VAL A 29 -5.05 -10.67 -11.39
C VAL A 29 -4.36 -9.66 -10.46
N SER A 30 -4.89 -8.46 -10.31
CA SER A 30 -4.31 -7.46 -9.40
C SER A 30 -4.73 -7.72 -7.95
N GLY A 31 -3.74 -7.74 -7.06
CA GLY A 31 -3.89 -7.94 -5.63
C GLY A 31 -3.82 -6.63 -4.81
N PRO A 32 -3.74 -6.72 -3.47
CA PRO A 32 -3.77 -5.60 -2.53
C PRO A 32 -2.45 -4.81 -2.46
N GLY A 33 -1.80 -4.56 -3.61
CA GLY A 33 -0.43 -4.07 -3.70
C GLY A 33 -0.23 -2.55 -3.63
N CYS A 34 -1.27 -1.78 -3.34
CA CYS A 34 -1.25 -0.31 -3.31
C CYS A 34 -1.70 0.18 -1.93
N PRO A 35 -0.80 0.66 -1.05
CA PRO A 35 -1.15 1.03 0.33
C PRO A 35 -2.15 2.19 0.38
N VAL A 36 -2.05 3.13 -0.56
CA VAL A 36 -2.99 4.25 -0.71
C VAL A 36 -4.39 3.77 -1.06
N CYS A 37 -4.50 2.73 -1.88
CA CYS A 37 -5.77 2.18 -2.34
C CYS A 37 -6.56 1.51 -1.20
N VAL A 38 -5.85 0.97 -0.22
CA VAL A 38 -6.41 0.26 0.94
C VAL A 38 -6.38 1.09 2.22
N CYS A 39 -5.90 2.33 2.16
CA CYS A 39 -5.89 3.27 3.29
C CYS A 39 -7.32 3.56 3.77
N ASP A 40 -7.56 3.42 5.07
CA ASP A 40 -8.85 3.70 5.67
C ASP A 40 -9.25 5.16 5.41
N ILE A 41 -10.49 5.34 4.98
CA ILE A 41 -11.09 6.65 4.80
C ILE A 41 -11.10 7.47 6.10
N ARG A 42 -11.12 6.82 7.28
CA ARG A 42 -10.96 7.49 8.58
C ARG A 42 -9.60 8.15 8.74
N ASP A 43 -8.54 7.50 8.30
CA ASP A 43 -7.19 8.07 8.39
C ASP A 43 -7.07 9.30 7.48
N ILE A 44 -7.70 9.24 6.30
CA ILE A 44 -7.79 10.38 5.37
C ILE A 44 -8.63 11.51 5.97
N ASP A 45 -9.79 11.20 6.55
CA ASP A 45 -10.65 12.20 7.17
C ASP A 45 -9.99 12.84 8.39
N SER A 46 -9.20 12.09 9.17
CA SER A 46 -8.41 12.62 10.28
C SER A 46 -7.33 13.59 9.78
N ALA A 47 -6.67 13.27 8.66
CA ALA A 47 -5.73 14.16 8.01
C ALA A 47 -6.42 15.43 7.49
N ILE A 48 -7.63 15.30 6.93
CA ILE A 48 -8.46 16.43 6.50
C ILE A 48 -8.86 17.32 7.69
N GLU A 49 -9.23 16.72 8.83
CA GLU A 49 -9.58 17.47 10.03
C GLU A 49 -8.40 18.33 10.51
N LEU A 50 -7.20 17.75 10.56
CA LEU A 50 -5.98 18.50 10.87
C LEU A 50 -5.66 19.58 9.83
N ALA A 51 -5.90 19.31 8.54
CA ALA A 51 -5.69 20.27 7.47
C ALA A 51 -6.63 21.48 7.53
N LYS A 52 -7.78 21.41 8.21
CA LYS A 52 -8.65 22.58 8.42
C LYS A 52 -7.98 23.65 9.29
N ASN A 53 -7.08 23.24 10.19
CA ASN A 53 -6.34 24.17 11.02
C ASN A 53 -5.17 24.79 10.22
N LYS A 54 -5.23 26.11 10.00
CA LYS A 54 -4.22 26.86 9.23
C LYS A 54 -2.86 26.99 9.93
N ASP A 55 -2.79 26.64 11.21
CA ASP A 55 -1.56 26.61 11.99
C ASP A 55 -0.85 25.25 11.93
N ILE A 56 -1.47 24.27 11.27
CA ILE A 56 -0.88 22.98 10.94
C ILE A 56 -0.45 22.98 9.47
N ILE A 57 0.79 22.59 9.21
CA ILE A 57 1.27 22.21 7.88
C ILE A 57 1.17 20.69 7.80
N LEU A 58 0.22 20.19 7.01
CA LEU A 58 0.11 18.76 6.75
C LEU A 58 1.01 18.41 5.57
N THR A 59 1.86 17.39 5.70
CA THR A 59 2.64 16.84 4.59
C THR A 59 2.11 15.46 4.20
N THR A 60 2.18 15.12 2.93
CA THR A 60 1.69 13.82 2.42
C THR A 60 2.41 13.44 1.13
N PHE A 61 2.43 12.15 0.79
CA PHE A 61 2.90 11.69 -0.50
C PHE A 61 1.94 12.14 -1.62
N GLY A 62 2.49 12.33 -2.82
CA GLY A 62 1.73 12.92 -3.94
C GLY A 62 0.51 12.09 -4.38
N ASP A 63 0.60 10.77 -4.26
CA ASP A 63 -0.48 9.84 -4.60
C ASP A 63 -1.66 9.88 -3.61
N MET A 64 -1.41 10.25 -2.35
CA MET A 64 -2.42 10.43 -1.32
C MET A 64 -3.13 11.79 -1.42
N TYR A 65 -2.48 12.80 -2.02
CA TYR A 65 -2.95 14.20 -2.04
C TYR A 65 -4.39 14.37 -2.58
N ARG A 66 -4.77 13.59 -3.61
CA ARG A 66 -6.09 13.67 -4.26
C ARG A 66 -7.04 12.55 -3.85
N VAL A 67 -6.68 11.71 -2.89
CA VAL A 67 -7.52 10.57 -2.50
C VAL A 67 -8.78 11.09 -1.81
N PRO A 68 -9.97 10.67 -2.26
CA PRO A 68 -11.21 11.12 -1.65
C PRO A 68 -11.38 10.51 -0.25
N GLY A 69 -11.54 11.40 0.73
CA GLY A 69 -12.13 11.13 2.04
C GLY A 69 -13.66 11.07 1.95
N SER A 70 -14.36 11.30 3.07
CA SER A 70 -15.83 11.23 3.12
C SER A 70 -16.52 12.39 2.39
N ARG A 71 -15.89 13.57 2.34
CA ARG A 71 -16.45 14.77 1.71
C ARG A 71 -15.45 15.51 0.81
N TYR A 72 -14.20 15.57 1.25
CA TYR A 72 -13.13 16.29 0.58
C TYR A 72 -11.90 15.40 0.41
N SER A 73 -10.87 15.93 -0.24
CA SER A 73 -9.52 15.35 -0.28
C SER A 73 -8.53 16.35 0.30
N LEU A 74 -7.29 15.92 0.51
CA LEU A 74 -6.22 16.83 0.98
C LEU A 74 -5.94 17.97 -0.02
N SER A 75 -6.19 17.74 -1.31
CA SER A 75 -6.04 18.76 -2.35
C SER A 75 -6.96 19.98 -2.22
N ASN A 76 -7.99 19.90 -1.37
CA ASN A 76 -8.88 21.00 -1.07
C ASN A 76 -8.27 22.03 -0.09
N TYR A 77 -7.11 21.76 0.51
CA TYR A 77 -6.53 22.54 1.61
C TYR A 77 -5.17 23.14 1.24
N LYS A 78 -5.02 24.47 1.38
CA LYS A 78 -3.83 25.23 0.94
C LYS A 78 -2.58 25.01 1.81
N ASN A 79 -2.75 24.54 3.05
CA ASN A 79 -1.68 24.25 4.00
C ASN A 79 -1.12 22.82 3.87
N VAL A 80 -1.63 22.03 2.92
CA VAL A 80 -1.08 20.72 2.60
C VAL A 80 0.15 20.88 1.68
N ARG A 81 1.19 20.09 1.93
CA ARG A 81 2.42 20.05 1.13
C ARG A 81 2.66 18.62 0.66
N ILE A 82 2.90 18.47 -0.65
CA ILE A 82 3.36 17.20 -1.20
C ILE A 82 4.85 17.08 -0.88
N VAL A 83 5.25 15.92 -0.36
CA VAL A 83 6.65 15.58 -0.09
C VAL A 83 6.99 14.26 -0.75
N TYR A 84 8.26 14.07 -1.09
CA TYR A 84 8.76 12.78 -1.58
C TYR A 84 9.07 11.80 -0.46
N ASP A 85 9.48 12.31 0.71
CA ASP A 85 9.78 11.50 1.87
C ASP A 85 9.47 12.23 3.20
N VAL A 86 9.63 11.49 4.29
CA VAL A 86 9.42 12.01 5.65
C VAL A 86 10.52 12.99 6.08
N TYR A 87 11.72 12.97 5.47
CA TYR A 87 12.80 13.89 5.80
C TYR A 87 12.51 15.31 5.32
N GLU A 88 11.85 15.47 4.17
CA GLU A 88 11.34 16.76 3.71
C GLU A 88 10.35 17.34 4.73
N SER A 89 9.48 16.51 5.29
CA SER A 89 8.54 16.91 6.34
C SER A 89 9.27 17.39 7.60
N LEU A 90 10.31 16.67 8.01
CA LEU A 90 11.17 17.07 9.13
C LEU A 90 11.92 18.39 8.84
N ASN A 91 12.41 18.58 7.62
CA ASN A 91 13.09 19.81 7.20
C ASN A 91 12.15 21.02 7.18
N ILE A 92 10.88 20.83 6.83
CA ILE A 92 9.86 21.86 6.98
C ILE A 92 9.69 22.20 8.46
N ALA A 93 9.57 21.20 9.34
CA ALA A 93 9.39 21.40 10.79
C ALA A 93 10.54 22.17 11.44
N LYS A 94 11.78 22.01 10.96
CA LYS A 94 12.96 22.78 11.43
C LYS A 94 12.91 24.27 11.10
N LYS A 95 12.17 24.66 10.06
CA LYS A 95 12.18 26.02 9.48
C LYS A 95 10.95 26.83 9.88
N THR A 96 10.09 26.31 10.73
CA THR A 96 8.81 26.93 11.09
C THR A 96 8.47 26.69 12.54
N ASN A 97 7.71 27.62 13.13
CA ASN A 97 7.13 27.45 14.46
C ASN A 97 5.74 26.80 14.41
N LYS A 98 5.20 26.57 13.20
CA LYS A 98 3.93 25.85 13.01
C LYS A 98 4.07 24.37 13.33
N GLU A 99 2.95 23.76 13.66
CA GLU A 99 2.84 22.30 13.76
C GLU A 99 3.00 21.68 12.38
N VAL A 100 3.81 20.64 12.26
CA VAL A 100 4.04 19.88 11.03
C VAL A 100 3.63 18.44 11.29
N VAL A 101 2.62 18.00 10.55
CA VAL A 101 2.06 16.66 10.65
C VAL A 101 2.31 15.93 9.35
N HIS A 102 3.03 14.81 9.39
CA HIS A 102 3.18 13.96 8.21
C HIS A 102 2.12 12.86 8.18
N PHE A 103 1.35 12.79 7.11
CA PHE A 103 0.42 11.70 6.88
C PHE A 103 1.18 10.43 6.46
N SER A 104 1.49 9.61 7.46
CA SER A 104 2.35 8.44 7.32
C SER A 104 1.55 7.23 6.83
N ILE A 105 1.52 7.06 5.51
CA ILE A 105 0.91 5.92 4.81
C ILE A 105 1.99 5.12 4.09
N GLY A 106 1.80 3.80 4.02
CA GLY A 106 2.63 2.91 3.23
C GLY A 106 2.77 1.54 3.87
N PHE A 107 3.39 0.64 3.11
CA PHE A 107 3.77 -0.71 3.54
C PHE A 107 5.18 -0.74 4.12
N GLU A 108 5.70 -1.94 4.37
CA GLU A 108 7.00 -2.25 4.97
C GLU A 108 8.17 -1.49 4.33
N THR A 109 8.06 -1.09 3.07
CA THR A 109 9.07 -0.31 2.33
C THR A 109 9.25 1.12 2.83
N THR A 110 8.16 1.73 3.33
CA THR A 110 8.14 3.15 3.73
C THR A 110 8.42 3.33 5.22
N ILE A 111 8.05 2.36 6.04
CA ILE A 111 8.08 2.44 7.50
C ILE A 111 9.50 2.62 8.06
N PRO A 112 10.59 2.07 7.50
CA PRO A 112 11.94 2.25 8.04
C PRO A 112 12.39 3.71 8.12
N SER A 113 12.16 4.51 7.07
CA SER A 113 12.56 5.93 7.07
C SER A 113 11.74 6.74 8.07
N ILE A 114 10.44 6.46 8.18
CA ILE A 114 9.56 7.04 9.20
C ILE A 114 10.05 6.69 10.60
N SER A 115 10.38 5.42 10.84
CA SER A 115 10.90 4.94 12.12
C SER A 115 12.21 5.63 12.48
N TYR A 116 13.10 5.82 11.50
CA TYR A 116 14.36 6.53 11.70
C TYR A 116 14.13 8.00 12.08
N VAL A 117 13.22 8.70 11.38
CA VAL A 117 12.88 10.08 11.71
C VAL A 117 12.31 10.18 13.11
N ILE A 118 11.33 9.34 13.48
CA ILE A 118 10.72 9.35 14.81
C ILE A 118 11.74 9.06 15.91
N LYS A 119 12.63 8.08 15.70
CA LYS A 119 13.68 7.72 16.67
C LYS A 119 14.59 8.90 17.00
N ASN A 120 14.97 9.68 15.98
CA ASN A 120 15.97 10.75 16.09
C ASN A 120 15.35 12.16 16.19
N CYS A 121 14.02 12.29 16.12
CA CYS A 121 13.36 13.57 16.15
C CYS A 121 13.45 14.21 17.54
N THR A 122 13.94 15.44 17.63
CA THR A 122 13.95 16.24 18.86
C THR A 122 12.92 17.38 18.82
N LEU A 123 12.27 17.58 17.68
CA LEU A 123 11.33 18.68 17.43
C LEU A 123 9.98 18.40 18.10
N LYS A 124 9.45 19.40 18.81
CA LYS A 124 8.14 19.31 19.49
C LYS A 124 6.96 19.57 18.53
N ASN A 125 7.21 20.31 17.46
CA ASN A 125 6.23 20.68 16.43
C ASN A 125 6.17 19.66 15.28
N PHE A 126 6.74 18.47 15.43
CA PHE A 126 6.66 17.40 14.43
C PHE A 126 5.86 16.22 14.97
N SER A 127 4.95 15.68 14.18
CA SER A 127 4.18 14.47 14.50
C SER A 127 3.74 13.76 13.21
N ILE A 128 3.21 12.55 13.34
CA ILE A 128 2.71 11.74 12.23
C ILE A 128 1.27 11.29 12.49
N ILE A 129 0.51 11.08 11.42
CA ILE A 129 -0.71 10.28 11.46
C ILE A 129 -0.32 8.84 11.15
N PRO A 130 -0.32 7.90 12.12
CA PRO A 130 0.10 6.52 11.88
C PRO A 130 -0.99 5.74 11.12
N ALA A 131 -0.88 5.75 9.78
CA ALA A 131 -1.77 5.03 8.87
C ALA A 131 -1.05 3.90 8.11
N ASN A 132 0.17 3.55 8.52
CA ASN A 132 0.94 2.49 7.91
C ASN A 132 0.28 1.12 8.09
N LEU A 133 0.41 0.29 7.06
CA LEU A 133 -0.17 -1.04 6.97
C LEU A 133 0.94 -2.08 6.78
N LEU A 134 0.66 -3.34 7.14
CA LEU A 134 1.56 -4.47 6.94
C LEU A 134 1.04 -5.32 5.78
N PHE A 135 1.72 -5.26 4.63
CA PHE A 135 1.34 -6.00 3.43
C PHE A 135 1.15 -7.47 3.71
N LEU A 136 2.12 -8.12 4.38
CA LEU A 136 2.06 -9.56 4.63
C LEU A 136 0.82 -9.97 5.42
N LYS A 137 0.31 -9.11 6.31
CA LYS A 137 -0.90 -9.38 7.10
C LYS A 137 -2.18 -9.17 6.31
N GLY A 138 -2.24 -8.12 5.49
CA GLY A 138 -3.35 -7.93 4.54
C GLY A 138 -3.43 -9.08 3.54
N PHE A 139 -2.26 -9.49 3.03
CA PHE A 139 -2.14 -10.59 2.08
C PHE A 139 -2.53 -11.94 2.72
N GLU A 140 -2.00 -12.28 3.91
CA GLU A 140 -2.38 -13.47 4.69
C GLU A 140 -3.91 -13.58 4.88
N TYR A 141 -4.58 -12.47 5.17
CA TYR A 141 -6.04 -12.42 5.34
C TYR A 141 -6.84 -12.65 4.05
N LEU A 142 -6.29 -12.22 2.92
CA LEU A 142 -6.94 -12.30 1.61
C LEU A 142 -6.71 -13.65 0.93
N LEU A 143 -5.54 -14.27 1.12
CA LEU A 143 -5.11 -15.49 0.44
C LEU A 143 -6.19 -16.59 0.37
N PRO A 144 -6.89 -16.97 1.46
CA PRO A 144 -7.92 -18.01 1.40
C PRO A 144 -9.17 -17.64 0.59
N LYS A 145 -9.35 -16.36 0.27
CA LYS A 145 -10.52 -15.81 -0.43
C LYS A 145 -10.23 -15.52 -1.91
N ILE A 146 -9.00 -15.77 -2.34
CA ILE A 146 -8.52 -15.48 -3.69
C ILE A 146 -8.46 -16.79 -4.49
N ASP A 147 -9.11 -16.75 -5.64
CA ASP A 147 -9.13 -17.83 -6.60
C ASP A 147 -8.11 -17.54 -7.72
N VAL A 148 -6.86 -17.92 -7.48
CA VAL A 148 -5.73 -17.88 -8.44
C VAL A 148 -4.83 -19.10 -8.22
N ASP A 149 -3.96 -19.42 -9.18
CA ASP A 149 -3.09 -20.60 -9.14
C ASP A 149 -1.68 -20.30 -8.57
N GLY A 150 -1.25 -19.04 -8.57
CA GLY A 150 0.05 -18.63 -8.04
C GLY A 150 0.16 -17.12 -7.83
N PHE A 151 1.28 -16.68 -7.23
CA PHE A 151 1.47 -15.28 -6.85
C PHE A 151 2.84 -14.73 -7.25
N ILE A 152 2.84 -13.54 -7.84
CA ILE A 152 4.02 -12.68 -7.95
C ILE A 152 4.02 -11.74 -6.75
N CYS A 153 5.03 -11.89 -5.89
CA CYS A 153 5.14 -11.19 -4.62
C CYS A 153 6.03 -9.93 -4.74
N PRO A 154 5.73 -8.86 -3.97
CA PRO A 154 6.41 -7.57 -4.08
C PRO A 154 7.89 -7.65 -3.71
N GLY A 155 8.77 -7.28 -4.65
CA GLY A 155 10.23 -7.27 -4.44
C GLY A 155 10.66 -6.35 -3.29
N HIS A 156 10.25 -5.08 -3.31
CA HIS A 156 10.67 -4.09 -2.30
C HIS A 156 10.15 -4.41 -0.90
N VAL A 157 8.90 -4.88 -0.75
CA VAL A 157 8.39 -5.33 0.57
C VAL A 157 9.25 -6.49 1.06
N SER A 158 9.57 -7.43 0.17
CA SER A 158 10.40 -8.59 0.48
C SER A 158 11.85 -8.22 0.80
N ALA A 159 12.40 -7.13 0.25
CA ALA A 159 13.72 -6.63 0.65
C ALA A 159 13.75 -6.24 2.14
N ILE A 160 12.61 -5.78 2.69
CA ILE A 160 12.47 -5.48 4.11
C ILE A 160 12.16 -6.73 4.92
N THR A 161 11.15 -7.52 4.51
CA THR A 161 10.61 -8.64 5.32
C THR A 161 11.36 -9.96 5.14
N GLY A 162 12.12 -10.08 4.06
CA GLY A 162 12.69 -11.33 3.58
C GLY A 162 11.68 -12.24 2.88
N SER A 163 12.18 -13.35 2.33
CA SER A 163 11.36 -14.39 1.68
C SER A 163 10.74 -15.38 2.66
N LYS A 164 11.32 -15.55 3.85
CA LYS A 164 10.87 -16.51 4.86
C LYS A 164 9.40 -16.39 5.29
N PRO A 165 8.81 -15.18 5.47
CA PRO A 165 7.40 -15.07 5.83
C PRO A 165 6.45 -15.69 4.78
N TYR A 166 6.84 -15.66 3.50
CA TYR A 166 6.04 -16.26 2.43
C TYR A 166 6.00 -17.79 2.52
N GLU A 167 6.97 -18.45 3.16
CA GLU A 167 6.93 -19.91 3.34
C GLU A 167 5.70 -20.35 4.13
N LYS A 168 5.32 -19.56 5.14
CA LYS A 168 4.08 -19.77 5.89
C LYS A 168 2.84 -19.55 5.00
N LEU A 169 2.88 -18.55 4.12
CA LEU A 169 1.78 -18.21 3.24
C LEU A 169 1.58 -19.28 2.15
N VAL A 170 2.66 -19.82 1.60
CA VAL A 170 2.60 -20.99 0.70
C VAL A 170 1.96 -22.17 1.40
N ARG A 171 2.37 -22.50 2.65
CA ARG A 171 1.74 -23.58 3.42
C ARG A 171 0.25 -23.34 3.69
N LEU A 172 -0.17 -22.09 3.84
CA LEU A 172 -1.57 -21.74 4.10
C LEU A 172 -2.50 -22.05 2.93
N VAL A 173 -2.05 -21.87 1.68
CA VAL A 173 -2.90 -22.03 0.49
C VAL A 173 -2.43 -23.08 -0.50
N ASN A 174 -1.27 -23.69 -0.27
CA ASN A 174 -0.61 -24.65 -1.15
C ASN A 174 -0.53 -24.17 -2.62
N LYS A 175 -0.01 -22.95 -2.81
CA LYS A 175 0.18 -22.32 -4.12
C LYS A 175 1.58 -21.70 -4.22
N PRO A 176 2.23 -21.77 -5.39
CA PRO A 176 3.54 -21.16 -5.61
C PRO A 176 3.53 -19.64 -5.41
N MET A 177 4.59 -19.13 -4.81
CA MET A 177 4.81 -17.69 -4.61
C MET A 177 6.22 -17.34 -5.08
N VAL A 178 6.33 -16.40 -6.01
CA VAL A 178 7.62 -15.98 -6.56
C VAL A 178 7.83 -14.49 -6.34
N ILE A 179 8.89 -14.15 -5.61
CA ILE A 179 9.27 -12.75 -5.35
C ILE A 179 10.05 -12.26 -6.56
N CYS A 180 9.54 -11.20 -7.20
CA CYS A 180 10.12 -10.66 -8.44
C CYS A 180 10.60 -9.23 -8.25
N GLY A 181 11.61 -8.85 -9.04
CA GLY A 181 11.95 -7.46 -9.30
C GLY A 181 10.88 -6.79 -10.18
N PHE A 182 11.19 -5.63 -10.74
CA PHE A 182 10.17 -4.77 -11.40
C PHE A 182 10.33 -4.67 -12.90
N GLU A 183 11.41 -5.25 -13.44
CA GLU A 183 11.66 -5.29 -14.87
C GLU A 183 10.75 -6.35 -15.54
N PRO A 184 10.38 -6.15 -16.82
CA PRO A 184 9.51 -7.11 -17.50
C PRO A 184 10.10 -8.52 -17.53
N GLU A 185 11.43 -8.67 -17.63
CA GLU A 185 12.10 -9.97 -17.59
C GLU A 185 11.90 -10.69 -16.26
N ASP A 186 11.90 -9.97 -15.14
CA ASP A 186 11.68 -10.54 -13.81
C ASP A 186 10.27 -11.12 -13.70
N ILE A 187 9.27 -10.40 -14.22
CA ILE A 187 7.87 -10.83 -14.20
C ILE A 187 7.64 -12.02 -15.13
N ILE A 188 8.27 -12.02 -16.31
CA ILE A 188 8.21 -13.15 -17.26
C ILE A 188 8.82 -14.40 -16.62
N LYS A 189 10.01 -14.29 -16.03
CA LYS A 189 10.66 -15.39 -15.31
C LYS A 189 9.80 -15.88 -14.14
N GLY A 190 9.28 -14.97 -13.33
CA GLY A 190 8.42 -15.30 -12.20
C GLY A 190 7.16 -16.07 -12.62
N ALA A 191 6.50 -15.63 -13.69
CA ALA A 191 5.36 -16.35 -14.26
C ALA A 191 5.77 -17.74 -14.77
N ASP A 192 6.94 -17.88 -15.41
CA ASP A 192 7.46 -19.16 -15.87
C ASP A 192 7.78 -20.13 -14.72
N THR A 193 8.42 -19.62 -13.66
CA THR A 193 8.71 -20.37 -12.43
C THR A 193 7.41 -20.86 -11.77
N ILE A 194 6.36 -20.03 -11.71
CA ILE A 194 5.03 -20.43 -11.22
C ILE A 194 4.45 -21.56 -12.07
N LYS A 195 4.44 -21.44 -13.40
CA LYS A 195 3.92 -22.48 -14.30
C LYS A 195 4.67 -23.81 -14.13
N LYS A 196 6.00 -23.77 -13.99
CA LYS A 196 6.83 -24.96 -13.75
C LYS A 196 6.49 -25.63 -12.43
N GLN A 197 6.33 -24.85 -11.35
CA GLN A 197 5.93 -25.40 -10.05
C GLN A 197 4.55 -26.08 -10.13
N ILE A 198 3.56 -25.44 -10.75
CA ILE A 198 2.22 -26.01 -10.95
C ILE A 198 2.30 -27.32 -11.75
N LYS A 199 3.03 -27.31 -12.88
CA LYS A 199 3.21 -28.51 -13.73
C LYS A 199 3.82 -29.69 -12.97
N ASN A 200 4.73 -29.41 -12.03
CA ASN A 200 5.41 -30.42 -11.25
C ASN A 200 4.68 -30.78 -9.94
N GLY A 201 3.51 -30.20 -9.66
CA GLY A 201 2.77 -30.43 -8.41
C GLY A 201 3.49 -29.90 -7.16
N ILE A 202 4.35 -28.89 -7.31
CA ILE A 202 5.14 -28.29 -6.22
C ILE A 202 4.56 -26.91 -5.89
N SER A 203 4.60 -26.54 -4.61
CA SER A 203 4.31 -25.18 -4.15
C SER A 203 5.36 -24.76 -3.12
N LYS A 204 6.24 -23.84 -3.52
CA LYS A 204 7.29 -23.27 -2.67
C LYS A 204 7.46 -21.77 -2.96
N VAL A 205 8.19 -21.11 -2.07
CA VAL A 205 8.66 -19.74 -2.31
C VAL A 205 9.92 -19.81 -3.16
N GLU A 206 9.99 -18.98 -4.21
CA GLU A 206 11.22 -18.70 -4.95
C GLU A 206 11.44 -17.19 -5.06
N THR A 207 12.69 -16.79 -5.30
CA THR A 207 13.08 -15.39 -5.50
C THR A 207 13.78 -15.28 -6.86
N GLU A 208 13.23 -14.45 -7.73
CA GLU A 208 13.88 -13.98 -8.98
C GLU A 208 14.59 -12.62 -8.76
N TYR A 209 14.56 -12.10 -7.53
CA TYR A 209 15.14 -10.81 -7.13
C TYR A 209 16.27 -10.98 -6.10
N ASN A 210 17.18 -11.92 -6.36
CA ASN A 210 18.19 -12.38 -5.39
C ASN A 210 19.20 -11.29 -5.00
N ASP A 211 19.44 -10.31 -5.87
CA ASP A 211 20.37 -9.20 -5.59
C ASP A 211 19.87 -8.26 -4.48
N ALA A 212 18.56 -8.28 -4.20
CA ALA A 212 17.93 -7.35 -3.26
C ALA A 212 17.15 -8.03 -2.13
N VAL A 213 16.91 -9.35 -2.21
CA VAL A 213 16.04 -10.07 -1.27
C VAL A 213 16.75 -11.26 -0.66
N ASP A 214 17.19 -11.09 0.58
CA ASP A 214 17.64 -12.17 1.44
C ASP A 214 16.47 -12.93 2.09
N ARG A 215 16.73 -14.15 2.54
CA ARG A 215 15.72 -14.96 3.23
C ARG A 215 15.18 -14.31 4.50
N GLU A 216 16.05 -13.69 5.30
CA GLU A 216 15.68 -13.03 6.55
C GLU A 216 15.32 -11.54 6.37
N GLY A 217 15.56 -10.98 5.17
CA GLY A 217 15.34 -9.57 4.86
C GLY A 217 16.26 -8.62 5.64
N ASN A 218 15.92 -7.33 5.60
CA ASN A 218 16.68 -6.30 6.30
C ASN A 218 16.39 -6.28 7.81
N LYS A 219 17.20 -7.01 8.59
CA LYS A 219 17.06 -7.08 10.06
C LYS A 219 17.23 -5.73 10.75
N ILE A 220 18.06 -4.83 10.21
CA ILE A 220 18.26 -3.48 10.78
C ILE A 220 16.95 -2.69 10.68
N ALA A 221 16.33 -2.70 9.50
CA ALA A 221 15.04 -2.05 9.26
C ALA A 221 13.93 -2.67 10.12
N GLN A 222 13.82 -4.00 10.17
CA GLN A 222 12.82 -4.69 11.00
C GLN A 222 12.97 -4.35 12.49
N ASN A 223 14.19 -4.35 13.03
CA ASN A 223 14.45 -3.99 14.43
C ASN A 223 14.06 -2.53 14.71
N LEU A 224 14.37 -1.63 13.79
CA LEU A 224 14.00 -0.22 13.91
C LEU A 224 12.49 -0.03 13.89
N ILE A 225 11.76 -0.70 12.99
CA ILE A 225 10.29 -0.68 12.97
C ILE A 225 9.74 -1.17 14.32
N ASN A 226 10.25 -2.31 14.80
CA ASN A 226 9.82 -2.91 16.07
C ASN A 226 10.16 -2.06 17.29
N GLU A 227 11.19 -1.22 17.23
CA GLU A 227 11.51 -0.28 18.32
C GLU A 227 10.44 0.81 18.44
N ILE A 228 9.97 1.34 17.30
CA ILE A 228 9.11 2.52 17.24
C ILE A 228 7.62 2.17 17.26
N PHE A 229 7.25 1.13 16.54
CA PHE A 229 5.86 0.75 16.29
C PHE A 229 5.50 -0.58 16.95
N GLU A 230 4.21 -0.76 17.19
CA GLU A 230 3.61 -2.05 17.54
C GLU A 230 2.42 -2.35 16.61
N PRO A 231 2.17 -3.64 16.27
CA PRO A 231 1.02 -4.01 15.47
C PRO A 231 -0.31 -3.61 16.13
N CYS A 232 -1.28 -3.22 15.31
CA CYS A 232 -2.65 -2.98 15.73
C CYS A 232 -3.65 -3.42 14.66
N ASP A 233 -4.90 -3.57 15.06
CA ASP A 233 -5.98 -3.81 14.12
C ASP A 233 -6.21 -2.56 13.26
N LYS A 234 -6.26 -2.72 11.94
CA LYS A 234 -6.64 -1.65 11.02
C LYS A 234 -7.71 -2.13 10.06
N ILE A 235 -8.47 -1.18 9.54
CA ILE A 235 -9.42 -1.44 8.47
C ILE A 235 -8.74 -1.14 7.15
N TRP A 236 -8.79 -2.11 6.26
CA TRP A 236 -8.32 -1.98 4.89
C TRP A 236 -9.53 -1.60 4.03
N ARG A 237 -9.47 -0.44 3.40
CA ARG A 237 -10.58 0.13 2.63
C ARG A 237 -11.08 -0.84 1.57
N GLY A 238 -12.39 -1.09 1.56
CA GLY A 238 -13.04 -2.06 0.67
C GLY A 238 -12.73 -3.54 0.93
N ILE A 239 -11.91 -3.87 1.94
CA ILE A 239 -11.55 -5.25 2.32
C ILE A 239 -12.15 -5.61 3.70
N GLY A 240 -11.97 -4.75 4.70
CA GLY A 240 -12.51 -4.93 6.06
C GLY A 240 -11.47 -4.80 7.16
N LYS A 241 -11.88 -5.08 8.41
CA LYS A 241 -10.99 -5.06 9.59
C LYS A 241 -10.08 -6.28 9.58
N ILE A 242 -8.77 -6.06 9.68
CA ILE A 242 -7.76 -7.12 9.73
C ILE A 242 -6.96 -6.97 11.02
N LYS A 243 -6.81 -8.09 11.74
CA LYS A 243 -6.11 -8.13 13.03
C LYS A 243 -4.62 -7.90 12.83
N ASN A 244 -4.01 -7.04 13.66
CA ASN A 244 -2.57 -6.77 13.65
C ASN A 244 -2.00 -6.38 12.27
N SER A 245 -2.80 -5.77 11.39
CA SER A 245 -2.41 -5.43 10.02
C SER A 245 -1.92 -4.00 9.85
N GLY A 246 -1.99 -3.19 10.89
CA GLY A 246 -1.51 -1.82 10.91
C GLY A 246 -0.44 -1.60 11.97
N LEU A 247 0.12 -0.40 11.97
CA LEU A 247 1.09 0.01 12.98
C LEU A 247 0.59 1.23 13.74
N LYS A 248 0.78 1.21 15.06
CA LYS A 248 0.64 2.38 15.94
C LYS A 248 1.95 2.65 16.64
N LEU A 249 2.19 3.91 17.00
CA LEU A 249 3.38 4.27 17.79
C LEU A 249 3.29 3.64 19.17
N LYS A 250 4.41 3.06 19.64
CA LYS A 250 4.52 2.60 21.02
C LYS A 250 4.41 3.78 21.99
N LYS A 251 3.99 3.51 23.23
CA LYS A 251 3.82 4.52 24.29
C LYS A 251 5.02 5.48 24.44
N LYS A 252 6.25 4.96 24.33
CA LYS A 252 7.49 5.77 24.37
C LYS A 252 7.55 6.89 23.32
N PHE A 253 6.91 6.70 22.17
CA PHE A 253 6.90 7.61 21.03
C PHE A 253 5.55 8.31 20.81
N GLU A 254 4.61 8.16 21.75
CA GLU A 254 3.24 8.68 21.67
C GLU A 254 3.16 10.20 21.46
N LYS A 255 4.17 10.96 21.91
CA LYS A 255 4.28 12.41 21.67
C LYS A 255 4.34 12.79 20.18
N TYR A 256 4.67 11.86 19.29
CA TYR A 256 4.67 12.06 17.84
C TYR A 256 3.40 11.54 17.17
N ASP A 257 2.41 11.05 17.91
CA ASP A 257 1.11 10.64 17.37
C ASP A 257 0.19 11.86 17.24
N ALA A 258 -0.03 12.33 16.02
CA ALA A 258 -0.84 13.51 15.75
C ALA A 258 -2.32 13.30 16.13
N ILE A 259 -2.84 12.07 15.99
CA ILE A 259 -4.25 11.78 16.33
C ILE A 259 -4.48 12.01 17.81
N LYS A 260 -3.54 11.56 18.65
CA LYS A 260 -3.60 11.77 20.11
C LYS A 260 -3.24 13.19 20.51
N LYS A 261 -2.21 13.77 19.90
CA LYS A 261 -1.72 15.13 20.22
C LYS A 261 -2.81 16.19 20.01
N PHE A 262 -3.65 16.02 18.99
CA PHE A 262 -4.68 16.99 18.61
C PHE A 262 -6.12 16.50 18.89
N ASP A 263 -6.27 15.38 19.61
CA ASP A 263 -7.57 14.77 19.97
C ASP A 263 -8.52 14.63 18.76
N VAL A 264 -8.02 14.04 17.67
CA VAL A 264 -8.77 13.91 16.42
C VAL A 264 -9.67 12.67 16.47
N SER A 265 -10.98 12.87 16.29
CA SER A 265 -11.96 11.79 16.17
C SER A 265 -12.71 11.86 14.83
N THR A 266 -12.90 10.70 14.19
CA THR A 266 -13.61 10.56 12.90
C THR A 266 -14.67 9.46 12.97
N GLU A 267 -15.85 9.82 13.51
CA GLU A 267 -16.95 8.86 13.74
C GLU A 267 -17.87 8.68 12.52
N ASN A 268 -18.01 9.71 11.67
CA ASN A 268 -19.00 9.75 10.59
C ASN A 268 -18.37 9.55 9.21
N VAL A 269 -18.08 8.30 8.89
CA VAL A 269 -17.47 7.89 7.62
C VAL A 269 -18.52 7.70 6.53
N LYS A 270 -18.29 8.27 5.34
CA LYS A 270 -19.14 8.05 4.15
C LYS A 270 -18.30 7.55 2.98
N GLU A 271 -18.41 6.27 2.68
CA GLU A 271 -17.79 5.68 1.49
C GLU A 271 -18.77 5.55 0.32
N ASN A 272 -18.29 5.74 -0.91
CA ASN A 272 -19.10 5.55 -2.11
C ASN A 272 -19.34 4.06 -2.36
N LYS A 273 -20.55 3.59 -2.05
CA LYS A 273 -20.97 2.18 -2.19
C LYS A 273 -20.92 1.63 -3.62
N ASN A 274 -20.90 2.50 -4.64
CA ASN A 274 -20.84 2.09 -6.04
C ASN A 274 -19.39 1.83 -6.51
N CYS A 275 -18.39 2.28 -5.76
CA CYS A 275 -17.00 1.96 -6.06
C CYS A 275 -16.68 0.52 -5.65
N ILE A 276 -16.15 -0.29 -6.58
CA ILE A 276 -15.76 -1.68 -6.31
C ILE A 276 -14.24 -1.87 -6.17
N CYS A 277 -13.49 -0.82 -5.85
CA CYS A 277 -12.02 -0.87 -5.69
C CYS A 277 -11.59 -2.01 -4.74
N GLY A 278 -12.29 -2.22 -3.62
CA GLY A 278 -12.02 -3.35 -2.72
C GLY A 278 -12.15 -4.74 -3.37
N LYS A 279 -13.13 -4.93 -4.27
CA LYS A 279 -13.27 -6.18 -5.03
C LYS A 279 -12.11 -6.35 -6.03
N ILE A 280 -11.66 -5.25 -6.63
CA ILE A 280 -10.53 -5.25 -7.56
C ILE A 280 -9.23 -5.61 -6.83
N MET A 281 -8.93 -4.93 -5.72
CA MET A 281 -7.73 -5.21 -4.91
C MET A 281 -7.76 -6.59 -4.23
N SER A 282 -8.94 -7.23 -4.13
CA SER A 282 -9.07 -8.60 -3.64
C SER A 282 -9.04 -9.65 -4.77
N GLY A 283 -8.75 -9.27 -6.01
CA GLY A 283 -8.74 -10.16 -7.17
C GLY A 283 -10.11 -10.72 -7.60
N LYS A 284 -11.21 -10.17 -7.07
CA LYS A 284 -12.59 -10.63 -7.34
C LYS A 284 -13.26 -9.94 -8.54
N ALA A 285 -12.65 -8.88 -9.05
CA ALA A 285 -13.15 -8.11 -10.18
C ALA A 285 -11.97 -7.41 -10.88
N LYS A 286 -12.17 -7.04 -12.15
CA LYS A 286 -11.26 -6.17 -12.90
C LYS A 286 -11.84 -4.76 -12.98
N PRO A 287 -11.02 -3.71 -13.25
CA PRO A 287 -11.50 -2.34 -13.44
C PRO A 287 -12.69 -2.23 -14.39
N LYS A 288 -12.69 -2.99 -15.49
CA LYS A 288 -13.80 -3.07 -16.46
C LYS A 288 -15.14 -3.53 -15.90
N ASN A 289 -15.14 -4.29 -14.82
CA ASN A 289 -16.36 -4.74 -14.16
C ASN A 289 -16.99 -3.63 -13.30
N CYS A 290 -16.30 -2.51 -13.08
CA CYS A 290 -16.81 -1.37 -12.35
C CYS A 290 -17.66 -0.48 -13.27
N LYS A 291 -18.94 -0.32 -12.94
CA LYS A 291 -19.88 0.54 -13.71
C LYS A 291 -19.44 2.01 -13.79
N LEU A 292 -18.57 2.46 -12.89
CA LEU A 292 -18.08 3.84 -12.83
C LEU A 292 -16.83 4.06 -13.71
N PHE A 293 -16.06 3.00 -13.97
CA PHE A 293 -14.76 3.06 -14.63
C PHE A 293 -14.86 3.60 -16.06
N LYS A 294 -13.95 4.51 -16.44
CA LYS A 294 -13.93 5.23 -17.73
C LYS A 294 -15.20 6.04 -18.06
N LYS A 295 -16.16 6.11 -17.12
CA LYS A 295 -17.34 6.96 -17.20
C LYS A 295 -17.15 8.13 -16.24
N ILE A 296 -17.88 8.12 -15.13
CA ILE A 296 -17.79 9.17 -14.12
C ILE A 296 -16.51 9.07 -13.26
N CYS A 297 -15.88 7.89 -13.18
CA CYS A 297 -14.61 7.70 -12.48
C CYS A 297 -13.45 7.66 -13.48
N ASN A 298 -12.60 8.68 -13.45
CA ASN A 298 -11.43 8.86 -14.31
C ASN A 298 -10.33 9.66 -13.56
N PRO A 299 -9.10 9.79 -14.09
CA PRO A 299 -8.00 10.46 -13.38
C PRO A 299 -8.27 11.95 -13.04
N ILE A 300 -9.16 12.62 -13.77
CA ILE A 300 -9.58 13.99 -13.49
C ILE A 300 -10.62 14.01 -12.36
N HIS A 301 -11.60 13.10 -12.42
CA HIS A 301 -12.69 12.95 -11.45
C HIS A 301 -12.66 11.55 -10.79
N PRO A 302 -11.71 11.29 -9.88
CA PRO A 302 -11.58 9.97 -9.27
C PRO A 302 -12.65 9.77 -8.19
N ILE A 303 -13.44 8.69 -8.31
CA ILE A 303 -14.44 8.31 -7.30
C ILE A 303 -13.82 7.43 -6.20
N GLY A 304 -12.84 6.60 -6.56
CA GLY A 304 -12.21 5.66 -5.64
C GLY A 304 -10.69 5.80 -5.66
N PRO A 305 -10.00 5.30 -4.62
CA PRO A 305 -8.58 5.52 -4.44
C PRO A 305 -7.75 4.77 -5.50
N CYS A 306 -8.25 3.64 -6.01
CA CYS A 306 -7.65 2.91 -7.14
C CYS A 306 -7.50 3.74 -8.43
N MET A 307 -8.28 4.82 -8.61
CA MET A 307 -8.18 5.71 -9.78
C MET A 307 -7.23 6.90 -9.53
N VAL A 308 -6.91 7.19 -8.27
CA VAL A 308 -6.02 8.29 -7.87
C VAL A 308 -4.57 7.85 -7.90
N SER A 309 -4.26 6.75 -7.20
CA SER A 309 -2.88 6.30 -7.03
C SER A 309 -2.30 5.86 -8.37
N SER A 310 -1.03 6.20 -8.61
CA SER A 310 -0.24 5.69 -9.74
C SER A 310 -0.04 4.18 -9.69
N GLU A 311 -0.10 3.60 -8.49
CA GLU A 311 -0.05 2.16 -8.22
C GLU A 311 -1.45 1.50 -8.24
N GLY A 312 -2.51 2.30 -8.45
CA GLY A 312 -3.88 1.83 -8.44
C GLY A 312 -4.25 1.09 -9.73
N ALA A 313 -4.74 -0.14 -9.60
CA ALA A 313 -5.12 -0.96 -10.75
C ALA A 313 -6.11 -0.29 -11.71
N CYS A 314 -7.01 0.59 -11.22
CA CYS A 314 -7.92 1.33 -12.10
C CYS A 314 -7.18 2.45 -12.86
N ASN A 315 -6.33 3.23 -12.20
CA ASN A 315 -5.54 4.26 -12.86
C ASN A 315 -4.66 3.67 -13.96
N ILE A 316 -3.98 2.56 -13.66
CA ILE A 316 -3.13 1.82 -14.58
C ILE A 316 -3.94 1.31 -15.78
N ALA A 317 -5.05 0.63 -15.54
CA ALA A 317 -5.94 0.15 -16.60
C ALA A 317 -6.50 1.29 -17.46
N PHE A 318 -6.80 2.45 -16.86
CA PHE A 318 -7.22 3.64 -17.61
C PHE A 318 -6.09 4.15 -18.51
N LYS A 319 -4.89 4.33 -17.95
CA LYS A 319 -3.71 4.88 -18.62
C LYS A 319 -3.26 4.06 -19.82
N TYR A 320 -3.26 2.73 -19.70
CA TYR A 320 -2.79 1.83 -20.75
C TYR A 320 -3.93 1.26 -21.62
N GLY A 321 -5.14 1.80 -21.50
CA GLY A 321 -6.25 1.43 -22.37
C GLY A 321 -6.79 0.01 -22.15
N GLU A 322 -6.53 -0.61 -21.00
CA GLU A 322 -7.02 -1.96 -20.70
C GLU A 322 -8.56 -1.97 -20.66
N ASN A 323 -9.14 -3.01 -21.28
CA ASN A 323 -10.59 -3.17 -21.47
C ASN A 323 -11.18 -4.37 -20.76
#